data_AF-A0A2W4NJB2-F1
#
_entry.id   AF-A0A2W4NJB2-F1
#
_cell.length_a   1.000
_cell.length_b   1.000
_cell.length_c   1.000
_cell.angle_alpha   90.00
_cell.angle_beta   90.00
_cell.angle_gamma   90.00
#
_symmetry.space_group_name_H-M   'P 1'
#
loop_
_entity.id
_entity.type
_entity.pdbx_description
1 polymer ?
#
loop_
_entity_poly.entity_id
_entity_poly.type
_entity_poly.pdbx_seq_one_letter_code
_entity_poly.pdbx_strand_id
1 'polypeptide(L)'
;MRRLPAGRQAAGLEAQGAECGAIGDGCGDIIQCGPCPEGQVCGATEPNKCGGPGGPGCEPLSCEDVDAECGSIGDGCGDVVDCGQCPKGEICGLITPFKCDPPPPCTPLSCAEVGAQCGTISDGCGSTVNCGTCPNGQTCIESTNRCAGVVE
;
A
#
# COMPACT_ATOMS: atom_id res chain seq x y z
N MET A 1 28.32 -4.69 35.81
CA MET A 1 29.30 -3.68 35.34
C MET A 1 30.51 -4.42 34.77
N ARG A 2 30.45 -4.86 33.51
CA ARG A 2 31.57 -5.57 32.86
C ARG A 2 32.59 -4.52 32.40
N ARG A 3 33.80 -4.55 32.97
CA ARG A 3 34.92 -3.72 32.52
C ARG A 3 35.49 -4.32 31.24
N LEU A 4 35.43 -3.58 30.13
CA LEU A 4 36.07 -3.94 28.86
C LEU A 4 37.61 -3.87 28.99
N PRO A 5 38.36 -4.75 28.29
CA PRO A 5 39.81 -4.76 28.31
C PRO A 5 40.39 -3.48 27.70
N ALA A 6 41.46 -2.95 28.31
CA ALA A 6 42.16 -1.76 27.86
C ALA A 6 42.64 -1.95 26.39
N GLY A 7 41.99 -1.25 25.45
CA GLY A 7 42.41 -1.21 24.04
C GLY A 7 41.28 -1.21 23.00
N ARG A 8 40.05 -1.62 23.34
CA ARG A 8 38.87 -1.40 22.48
C ARG A 8 38.03 -0.28 23.08
N GLN A 9 38.31 0.96 22.68
CA GLN A 9 37.48 2.09 23.06
C GLN A 9 36.21 2.05 22.21
N ALA A 10 35.04 2.17 22.84
CA ALA A 10 33.81 2.46 22.13
C ALA A 10 34.03 3.73 21.30
N ALA A 11 33.76 3.67 20.00
CA ALA A 11 33.86 4.85 19.16
C ALA A 11 32.76 5.84 19.59
N GLY A 12 33.14 6.96 20.22
CA GLY A 12 32.19 8.01 20.60
C GLY A 12 31.49 8.61 19.38
N LEU A 13 30.37 9.33 19.58
CA LEU A 13 29.59 9.96 18.51
C LEU A 13 30.47 10.72 17.48
N GLU A 14 31.47 11.44 17.98
CA GLU A 14 32.41 12.25 17.20
C GLU A 14 33.32 11.42 16.28
N ALA A 15 33.64 10.18 16.66
CA ALA A 15 34.50 9.29 15.88
C ALA A 15 33.76 8.59 14.74
N GLN A 16 32.44 8.51 14.81
CA GLN A 16 31.59 7.87 13.81
C GLN A 16 30.85 8.87 12.93
N GLY A 17 30.95 10.18 13.24
CA GLY A 17 30.32 11.25 12.47
C GLY A 17 28.79 11.21 12.49
N ALA A 18 28.16 10.54 13.46
CA ALA A 18 26.70 10.47 13.57
C ALA A 18 26.15 11.67 14.33
N GLU A 19 25.09 12.28 13.80
CA GLU A 19 24.37 13.43 14.37
C GLU A 19 23.04 13.02 15.01
N CYS A 20 22.46 11.90 14.59
CA CYS A 20 21.15 11.43 15.03
C CYS A 20 21.00 9.91 14.93
N GLY A 21 19.96 9.38 15.58
CA GLY A 21 19.59 7.96 15.50
C GLY A 21 20.47 7.04 16.36
N ALA A 22 20.37 5.74 16.12
CA ALA A 22 21.03 4.71 16.89
C ALA A 22 22.16 4.06 16.08
N ILE A 23 23.38 4.09 16.62
CA ILE A 23 24.56 3.47 15.98
C ILE A 23 25.19 2.43 16.90
N GLY A 24 25.80 1.40 16.33
CA GLY A 24 26.60 0.46 17.12
C GLY A 24 27.91 1.09 17.56
N ASP A 25 28.41 0.73 18.76
CA ASP A 25 29.72 1.17 19.24
C ASP A 25 30.88 0.28 18.74
N GLY A 26 30.58 -0.73 17.93
CA GLY A 26 31.52 -1.75 17.45
C GLY A 26 31.87 -2.84 18.48
N CYS A 27 31.34 -2.75 19.71
CA CYS A 27 31.52 -3.72 20.79
C CYS A 27 30.22 -4.46 21.16
N GLY A 28 29.11 -4.13 20.49
CA GLY A 28 27.80 -4.78 20.65
C GLY A 28 26.82 -3.96 21.48
N ASP A 29 27.21 -2.77 21.93
CA ASP A 29 26.32 -1.80 22.57
C ASP A 29 25.83 -0.78 21.52
N ILE A 30 24.72 -0.10 21.84
CA ILE A 30 24.12 0.93 20.99
C ILE A 30 24.37 2.30 21.59
N ILE A 31 24.90 3.21 20.78
CA ILE A 31 25.01 4.64 21.06
C ILE A 31 23.74 5.32 20.52
N GLN A 32 23.01 5.99 21.40
CA GLN A 32 21.82 6.77 21.07
C GLN A 32 22.21 8.23 20.85
N CYS A 33 22.14 8.69 19.62
CA CYS A 33 22.30 10.10 19.28
C CYS A 33 20.97 10.84 19.51
N GLY A 34 21.04 12.16 19.66
CA GLY A 34 19.86 12.99 19.88
C GLY A 34 18.90 13.01 18.68
N PRO A 35 17.67 13.54 18.87
CA PRO A 35 16.80 13.85 17.74
C PRO A 35 17.42 14.96 16.88
N CYS A 36 17.04 15.01 15.62
CA CYS A 36 17.42 16.11 14.75
C CYS A 36 16.71 17.42 15.13
N PRO A 37 17.27 18.59 14.78
CA PRO A 37 16.59 19.88 14.87
C PRO A 37 15.22 19.86 14.20
N GLU A 38 14.33 20.77 14.59
CA GLU A 38 12.97 20.85 14.05
C GLU A 38 13.01 20.89 12.52
N GLY A 39 12.31 19.92 11.93
CA GLY A 39 12.28 19.71 10.51
C GLY A 39 13.55 19.10 9.91
N GLN A 40 14.29 18.26 10.61
CA GLN A 40 15.29 17.43 9.96
C GLN A 40 14.95 15.98 10.20
N VAL A 41 15.12 15.16 9.18
CA VAL A 41 14.86 13.72 9.26
C VAL A 41 16.20 13.02 9.36
N CYS A 42 16.34 12.19 10.40
CA CYS A 42 17.55 11.43 10.60
C CYS A 42 17.75 10.43 9.47
N GLY A 43 18.86 10.52 8.75
CA GLY A 43 19.17 9.59 7.66
C GLY A 43 18.64 10.00 6.30
N ALA A 44 18.02 11.18 6.13
CA ALA A 44 17.29 11.49 4.91
C ALA A 44 18.16 11.73 3.67
N THR A 45 19.37 12.25 3.85
CA THR A 45 20.36 12.40 2.76
C THR A 45 21.53 11.45 2.94
N GLU A 46 22.00 11.29 4.18
CA GLU A 46 23.10 10.41 4.54
C GLU A 46 22.79 9.68 5.86
N PRO A 47 23.22 8.41 6.03
CA PRO A 47 22.93 7.63 7.23
C PRO A 47 23.38 8.33 8.52
N ASN A 48 22.50 8.38 9.52
CA ASN A 48 22.76 8.98 10.83
C ASN A 48 23.18 10.47 10.79
N LYS A 49 22.90 11.16 9.68
CA LYS A 49 23.03 12.61 9.53
C LYS A 49 21.66 13.26 9.57
N CYS A 50 21.59 14.43 10.17
CA CYS A 50 20.36 15.22 10.09
C CYS A 50 20.33 15.93 8.75
N GLY A 51 19.28 15.71 7.97
CA GLY A 51 19.19 16.28 6.64
C GLY A 51 17.82 16.08 6.01
N GLY A 52 17.77 16.32 4.70
CA GLY A 52 16.57 16.19 3.88
C GLY A 52 15.60 17.36 4.02
N PRO A 53 14.55 17.39 3.18
CA PRO A 53 13.58 18.48 3.12
C PRO A 53 12.63 18.48 4.33
N GLY A 54 12.96 17.91 5.48
CA GLY A 54 12.03 18.00 6.61
C GLY A 54 11.81 19.43 7.13
N GLY A 55 12.59 20.41 6.65
CA GLY A 55 13.13 21.53 7.44
C GLY A 55 12.62 22.92 7.15
N PRO A 56 13.01 23.91 7.97
CA PRO A 56 12.73 25.31 7.66
C PRO A 56 13.34 25.66 6.30
N GLY A 57 12.48 25.75 5.28
CA GLY A 57 12.86 25.94 3.87
C GLY A 57 12.53 24.77 2.94
N CYS A 58 11.85 23.72 3.39
CA CYS A 58 11.26 22.76 2.48
C CYS A 58 10.08 23.35 1.73
N GLU A 59 10.08 23.17 0.42
CA GLU A 59 8.91 23.41 -0.40
C GLU A 59 8.21 22.07 -0.64
N PRO A 60 7.00 21.87 -0.06
CA PRO A 60 6.28 20.60 -0.17
C PRO A 60 5.82 20.38 -1.61
N LEU A 61 6.06 19.17 -2.12
CA LEU A 61 5.55 18.76 -3.43
C LEU A 61 4.02 18.65 -3.37
N SER A 62 3.37 19.26 -4.35
CA SER A 62 1.94 19.12 -4.59
C SER A 62 1.64 17.96 -5.55
N CYS A 63 0.37 17.62 -5.69
CA CYS A 63 -0.10 16.66 -6.67
C CYS A 63 0.24 17.08 -8.11
N GLU A 64 0.22 18.37 -8.39
CA GLU A 64 0.52 18.92 -9.71
C GLU A 64 2.01 18.76 -10.06
N ASP A 65 2.90 18.88 -9.07
CA ASP A 65 4.35 18.77 -9.26
C ASP A 65 4.80 17.37 -9.67
N VAL A 66 4.07 16.35 -9.22
CA VAL A 66 4.34 14.94 -9.52
C VAL A 66 3.34 14.33 -10.51
N ASP A 67 2.48 15.16 -11.10
CA ASP A 67 1.43 14.75 -12.04
C ASP A 67 0.52 13.65 -11.46
N ALA A 68 0.18 13.73 -10.17
CA ALA A 68 -0.76 12.83 -9.49
C ALA A 68 -2.20 13.36 -9.61
N GLU A 69 -3.11 12.50 -10.03
CA GLU A 69 -4.55 12.80 -10.17
C GLU A 69 -5.39 12.25 -9.00
N CYS A 70 -4.83 11.29 -8.23
CA CYS A 70 -5.55 10.62 -7.16
C CYS A 70 -4.61 9.97 -6.14
N GLY A 71 -5.18 9.61 -4.99
CA GLY A 71 -4.48 8.89 -3.93
C GLY A 71 -3.64 9.79 -3.04
N SER A 72 -2.81 9.19 -2.19
CA SER A 72 -1.96 9.91 -1.24
C SER A 72 -0.50 9.81 -1.63
N ILE A 73 0.17 10.96 -1.72
CA ILE A 73 1.59 11.08 -2.03
C ILE A 73 2.33 11.68 -0.84
N GLY A 74 3.62 11.39 -0.69
CA GLY A 74 4.47 12.14 0.25
C GLY A 74 4.88 13.47 -0.36
N ASP A 75 4.89 14.54 0.43
CA ASP A 75 5.31 15.87 -0.03
C ASP A 75 6.85 16.04 -0.10
N GLY A 76 7.59 15.05 0.39
CA GLY A 76 9.05 15.09 0.50
C GLY A 76 9.57 15.84 1.74
N CYS A 77 8.71 16.56 2.46
CA CYS A 77 9.01 17.24 3.72
C CYS A 77 8.57 16.45 4.96
N GLY A 78 7.96 15.29 4.78
CA GLY A 78 7.54 14.41 5.86
C GLY A 78 6.04 14.42 6.13
N ASP A 79 5.28 15.19 5.35
CA ASP A 79 3.83 15.17 5.34
C ASP A 79 3.29 14.34 4.16
N VAL A 80 1.98 14.09 4.18
CA VAL A 80 1.25 13.37 3.15
C VAL A 80 0.22 14.31 2.53
N VAL A 81 0.20 14.37 1.20
CA VAL A 81 -0.76 15.14 0.41
C VAL A 81 -1.78 14.19 -0.20
N ASP A 82 -3.06 14.53 -0.04
CA ASP A 82 -4.18 13.80 -0.65
C ASP A 82 -4.59 14.45 -1.97
N CYS A 83 -4.34 13.75 -3.07
CA CYS A 83 -4.70 14.15 -4.43
C CYS A 83 -6.15 13.82 -4.79
N GLY A 84 -6.91 13.25 -3.85
CA GLY A 84 -8.33 12.99 -3.99
C GLY A 84 -8.64 11.62 -4.61
N GLN A 85 -9.89 11.49 -5.07
CA GLN A 85 -10.43 10.26 -5.63
C GLN A 85 -10.71 10.42 -7.12
N CYS A 86 -10.59 9.30 -7.84
CA CYS A 86 -10.94 9.28 -9.25
C CYS A 86 -12.44 9.48 -9.50
N PRO A 87 -12.80 10.03 -10.68
CA PRO A 87 -14.16 10.02 -11.17
C PRO A 87 -14.83 8.64 -11.11
N LYS A 88 -16.17 8.64 -11.10
CA LYS A 88 -16.93 7.38 -11.03
C LYS A 88 -16.57 6.46 -12.20
N GLY A 89 -16.14 5.25 -11.87
CA GLY A 89 -15.83 4.21 -12.83
C GLY A 89 -14.34 4.10 -13.17
N GLU A 90 -13.48 4.95 -12.61
CA GLU A 90 -12.03 4.86 -12.74
C GLU A 90 -11.40 4.37 -11.43
N ILE A 91 -10.20 3.79 -11.54
CA ILE A 91 -9.48 3.22 -10.41
C ILE A 91 -8.12 3.90 -10.33
N CYS A 92 -7.83 4.43 -9.14
CA CYS A 92 -6.57 5.11 -8.88
C CYS A 92 -5.39 4.14 -8.93
N GLY A 93 -4.39 4.43 -9.77
CA GLY A 93 -3.17 3.64 -9.82
C GLY A 93 -3.31 2.29 -10.53
N LEU A 94 -4.37 2.07 -11.32
CA LEU A 94 -4.64 0.75 -11.90
C LEU A 94 -3.64 0.38 -13.00
N ILE A 95 -3.33 1.30 -13.91
CA ILE A 95 -2.34 1.08 -14.98
C ILE A 95 -1.10 1.94 -14.68
N THR A 96 -1.32 3.22 -14.43
CA THR A 96 -0.27 4.19 -14.12
C THR A 96 -0.42 4.64 -12.67
N PRO A 97 0.66 4.60 -11.85
CA PRO A 97 0.60 5.04 -10.46
C PRO A 97 0.04 6.46 -10.32
N PHE A 98 -0.83 6.66 -9.33
CA PHE A 98 -1.46 7.96 -9.00
C PHE A 98 -2.28 8.60 -10.13
N LYS A 99 -2.58 7.86 -11.20
CA LYS A 99 -3.47 8.28 -12.29
C LYS A 99 -4.82 7.59 -12.19
N CYS A 100 -5.83 8.24 -12.76
CA CYS A 100 -7.16 7.67 -12.85
C CYS A 100 -7.31 6.92 -14.17
N ASP A 101 -7.27 5.58 -14.09
CA ASP A 101 -7.40 4.73 -15.26
C ASP A 101 -8.77 4.03 -15.26
N PRO A 102 -9.44 3.94 -16.42
CA PRO A 102 -10.63 3.11 -16.54
C PRO A 102 -10.23 1.63 -16.37
N PRO A 103 -11.08 0.82 -15.73
CA PRO A 103 -10.87 -0.62 -15.68
C PRO A 103 -10.84 -1.19 -17.10
N PRO A 104 -10.05 -2.26 -17.34
CA PRO A 104 -10.05 -2.93 -18.63
C PRO A 104 -11.47 -3.39 -18.98
N PRO A 105 -11.82 -3.46 -20.28
CA PRO A 105 -13.12 -3.94 -20.70
C PRO A 105 -13.34 -5.35 -20.13
N CYS A 106 -14.47 -5.53 -19.44
CA CYS A 106 -14.86 -6.79 -18.86
C CYS A 106 -16.05 -7.35 -19.64
N THR A 107 -15.91 -8.58 -20.13
CA THR A 107 -17.00 -9.30 -20.81
C THR A 107 -17.74 -10.13 -19.77
N PRO A 108 -19.04 -9.85 -19.50
CA PRO A 108 -19.83 -10.57 -18.52
C PRO A 108 -19.93 -12.06 -18.84
N LEU A 109 -19.71 -12.92 -17.85
CA LEU A 109 -19.96 -14.36 -17.98
C LEU A 109 -21.46 -14.65 -18.04
N SER A 110 -21.85 -15.47 -19.00
CA SER A 110 -23.20 -16.01 -19.13
C SER A 110 -23.37 -17.32 -18.36
N CYS A 111 -24.63 -17.66 -18.07
CA CYS A 111 -24.98 -18.94 -17.45
C CYS A 111 -24.48 -20.14 -18.25
N ALA A 112 -24.49 -20.05 -19.58
CA ALA A 112 -24.02 -21.13 -20.44
C ALA A 112 -22.50 -21.35 -20.31
N GLU A 113 -21.71 -20.29 -20.20
CA GLU A 113 -20.25 -20.37 -20.10
C GLU A 113 -19.78 -21.02 -18.80
N VAL A 114 -20.49 -20.78 -17.69
CA VAL A 114 -20.22 -21.43 -16.39
C VAL A 114 -21.06 -22.70 -16.17
N GLY A 115 -21.88 -23.06 -17.16
CA GLY A 115 -22.82 -24.18 -17.16
C GLY A 115 -23.95 -24.10 -16.12
N ALA A 116 -24.21 -22.94 -15.53
CA ALA A 116 -25.27 -22.72 -14.57
C ALA A 116 -26.65 -22.92 -15.21
N GLN A 117 -27.54 -23.62 -14.50
CA GLN A 117 -28.89 -23.98 -14.96
C GLN A 117 -30.00 -23.22 -14.22
N CYS A 118 -29.68 -22.64 -13.07
CA CYS A 118 -30.62 -21.94 -12.20
C CYS A 118 -29.86 -21.00 -11.26
N GLY A 119 -30.60 -20.13 -10.56
CA GLY A 119 -30.03 -19.26 -9.53
C GLY A 119 -29.42 -17.98 -10.09
N THR A 120 -28.74 -17.23 -9.23
CA THR A 120 -28.05 -15.98 -9.59
C THR A 120 -26.56 -16.16 -9.40
N ILE A 121 -25.79 -15.85 -10.44
CA ILE A 121 -24.33 -15.94 -10.46
C ILE A 121 -23.70 -14.56 -10.61
N SER A 122 -22.48 -14.38 -10.13
CA SER A 122 -21.67 -13.21 -10.50
C SER A 122 -21.28 -13.29 -11.98
N ASP A 123 -21.31 -12.15 -12.67
CA ASP A 123 -20.87 -12.05 -14.07
C ASP A 123 -19.34 -11.87 -14.20
N GLY A 124 -18.62 -11.76 -13.07
CA GLY A 124 -17.18 -11.51 -13.03
C GLY A 124 -16.78 -10.05 -13.29
N CYS A 125 -17.73 -9.18 -13.64
CA CYS A 125 -17.55 -7.77 -13.98
C CYS A 125 -18.21 -6.81 -12.97
N GLY A 126 -18.64 -7.33 -11.82
CA GLY A 126 -19.26 -6.56 -10.75
C GLY A 126 -20.79 -6.51 -10.80
N SER A 127 -21.42 -7.24 -11.73
CA SER A 127 -22.86 -7.44 -11.77
C SER A 127 -23.22 -8.92 -11.56
N THR A 128 -24.52 -9.24 -11.67
CA THR A 128 -25.02 -10.62 -11.52
C THR A 128 -25.91 -11.01 -12.69
N VAL A 129 -25.89 -12.28 -13.06
CA VAL A 129 -26.76 -12.87 -14.09
C VAL A 129 -27.72 -13.87 -13.44
N ASN A 130 -29.00 -13.79 -13.81
CA ASN A 130 -30.02 -14.74 -13.39
C ASN A 130 -30.15 -15.88 -14.41
N CYS A 131 -29.85 -17.10 -13.98
CA CYS A 131 -29.89 -18.32 -14.79
C CYS A 131 -31.24 -19.04 -14.76
N GLY A 132 -32.26 -18.41 -14.17
CA GLY A 132 -33.62 -18.92 -14.10
C GLY A 132 -33.85 -19.87 -12.93
N THR A 133 -34.93 -20.64 -13.04
CA THR A 133 -35.37 -21.60 -12.03
C THR A 133 -35.35 -23.02 -12.58
N CYS A 134 -35.26 -24.01 -11.69
CA CYS A 134 -35.29 -25.40 -12.11
C CYS A 134 -36.69 -25.85 -12.58
N PRO A 135 -36.75 -26.84 -13.49
CA PRO A 135 -38.01 -27.49 -13.87
C PRO A 135 -38.72 -28.12 -12.67
N ASN A 136 -40.02 -28.39 -12.81
CA ASN A 136 -40.84 -29.01 -11.77
C ASN A 136 -40.21 -30.31 -11.22
N GLY A 137 -40.21 -30.45 -9.89
CA GLY A 137 -39.63 -31.60 -9.20
C GLY A 137 -38.10 -31.53 -8.99
N GLN A 138 -37.47 -30.41 -9.35
CA GLN A 138 -36.05 -30.17 -9.10
C GLN A 138 -35.85 -28.92 -8.23
N THR A 139 -34.78 -28.93 -7.45
CA THR A 139 -34.35 -27.79 -6.63
C THR A 139 -33.03 -27.25 -7.17
N CYS A 140 -32.86 -25.93 -7.10
CA CYS A 140 -31.60 -25.29 -7.43
C CYS A 140 -30.61 -25.50 -6.29
N ILE A 141 -29.50 -26.19 -6.55
CA ILE A 141 -28.41 -26.32 -5.59
C ILE A 141 -27.57 -25.04 -5.68
N GLU A 142 -27.72 -24.14 -4.71
CA GLU A 142 -27.06 -22.82 -4.71
C GLU A 142 -25.53 -22.91 -4.81
N SER A 143 -24.92 -23.96 -4.25
CA SER A 143 -23.46 -24.15 -4.31
C SER A 143 -22.92 -24.52 -5.68
N THR A 144 -23.76 -25.05 -6.58
CA THR A 144 -23.36 -25.47 -7.93
C THR A 144 -24.15 -24.77 -9.04
N ASN A 145 -25.22 -24.05 -8.70
CA ASN A 145 -26.17 -23.46 -9.63
C ASN A 145 -26.68 -24.50 -10.65
N ARG A 146 -26.86 -25.74 -10.20
CA ARG A 146 -27.37 -26.87 -10.98
C ARG A 146 -28.71 -27.32 -10.42
N CYS A 147 -29.55 -27.82 -11.31
CA CYS A 147 -30.80 -28.42 -10.93
C CYS A 147 -30.58 -29.88 -10.56
N ALA A 148 -31.03 -30.26 -9.37
CA ALA A 148 -31.03 -31.63 -8.92
C ALA A 148 -32.44 -32.04 -8.48
N GLY A 149 -32.81 -33.28 -8.78
CA GLY A 149 -34.04 -33.86 -8.27
C GLY A 149 -33.96 -33.98 -6.75
N VAL A 150 -35.10 -33.73 -6.09
CA VAL A 150 -35.27 -34.17 -4.70
C VAL A 150 -35.35 -35.69 -4.72
N VAL A 151 -34.28 -36.36 -4.30
CA VAL A 151 -34.35 -37.77 -3.93
C VAL A 151 -35.12 -37.84 -2.61
N GLU A 152 -36.36 -38.32 -2.69
CA GLU A 152 -37.13 -38.74 -1.51
C GLU A 152 -36.62 -40.08 -0.98
#